data_AF-A0A086M084-F1
#
_entry.id   AF-A0A086M084-F1
#
_cell.length_a   1.000
_cell.length_b   1.000
_cell.length_c   1.000
_cell.angle_alpha   90.00
_cell.angle_beta   90.00
_cell.angle_gamma   90.00
#
_symmetry.space_group_name_H-M   'P 1'
#
loop_
_entity.id
_entity.type
_entity.pdbx_description
1 polymer ?
#
loop_
_entity_poly.entity_id
_entity_poly.type
_entity_poly.pdbx_seq_one_letter_code
_entity_poly.pdbx_strand_id
1 'polypeptide(L)'
;MSSLSSTSPPGELENSEAGSPAHALSARRDQASASKPGRGGETPTLGSQANKRASRSASSHEVQRERAVVWNGPEARRYEAEVLAVLHSFDKAKEWADLNNCLQKLLRVFSPPTVSSFAFSSAPTAPFFPFIPHKAVVAKRLAQCLNPLLPSGVHTRALETYAAIFERIGPDGLSRDLATYSAGLLPFFQGSATHVKPFFLDLINAYYLPLGTHLTPCLSGLLVSMLPGLDDDKAPAFGYVSSTLWRLRDCVGERTFVAALWLALRRASRVRLAALSLLGQLLTPALPALHDSERIATLLPDREELVVGALEATFEDQSALVKRQLLDLLIANFPFDQSLLSRKEMVRLLRAALRVLPLREWSLTRR
;
A
#
# COMPACT_ATOMS: atom_id res chain seq x y z
N MET A 1 -5.95 -32.32 26.23
CA MET A 1 -6.96 -32.99 25.38
C MET A 1 -8.24 -32.19 25.48
N SER A 2 -8.75 -31.75 24.32
CA SER A 2 -10.13 -31.34 24.00
C SER A 2 -10.69 -30.12 24.78
N SER A 3 -11.24 -29.07 24.19
CA SER A 3 -11.93 -28.91 22.90
C SER A 3 -12.13 -27.41 22.60
N LEU A 4 -11.87 -27.01 21.34
CA LEU A 4 -12.17 -25.69 20.79
C LEU A 4 -13.64 -25.64 20.36
N SER A 5 -14.43 -24.69 20.87
CA SER A 5 -15.74 -24.36 20.32
C SER A 5 -15.64 -23.09 19.49
N SER A 6 -15.48 -23.26 18.17
CA SER A 6 -15.62 -22.20 17.19
C SER A 6 -17.10 -21.88 16.99
N THR A 7 -17.55 -20.73 17.49
CA THR A 7 -18.86 -20.16 17.13
C THR A 7 -18.71 -19.36 15.84
N SER A 8 -19.20 -19.92 14.73
CA SER A 8 -19.35 -19.23 13.45
C SER A 8 -20.39 -18.11 13.54
N PRO A 9 -20.23 -16.99 12.80
CA PRO A 9 -21.20 -15.91 12.81
C PRO A 9 -22.40 -16.22 11.88
N PRO A 10 -23.56 -15.57 12.08
CA PRO A 10 -24.80 -15.89 11.36
C PRO A 10 -24.78 -15.30 9.95
N GLY A 11 -24.52 -16.13 8.95
CA GLY A 11 -24.69 -15.80 7.54
C GLY A 11 -25.33 -16.96 6.80
N GLU A 12 -26.35 -16.70 5.99
CA GLU A 12 -26.96 -17.72 5.13
C GLU A 12 -26.11 -17.94 3.87
N LEU A 13 -25.92 -19.22 3.52
CA LEU A 13 -25.25 -19.66 2.30
C LEU A 13 -26.31 -20.25 1.36
N GLU A 14 -26.53 -19.65 0.19
CA GLU A 14 -27.40 -20.25 -0.83
C GLU A 14 -26.64 -21.31 -1.66
N ASN A 15 -27.26 -22.49 -1.82
CA ASN A 15 -26.82 -23.57 -2.69
C ASN A 15 -27.64 -23.55 -4.00
N SER A 16 -26.94 -23.63 -5.13
CA SER A 16 -27.52 -23.97 -6.43
C SER A 16 -27.14 -25.41 -6.76
N GLU A 17 -28.15 -26.24 -7.01
CA GLU A 17 -28.05 -27.65 -7.39
C GLU A 17 -27.30 -27.87 -8.71
N ALA A 18 -26.53 -28.97 -8.80
CA ALA A 18 -26.45 -29.82 -10.00
C ALA A 18 -25.66 -31.13 -9.73
N GLY A 19 -26.37 -32.26 -9.83
CA GLY A 19 -25.96 -33.45 -10.60
C GLY A 19 -24.72 -34.26 -10.18
N SER A 20 -24.97 -35.36 -9.46
CA SER A 20 -24.18 -36.60 -9.57
C SER A 20 -24.48 -37.29 -10.93
N PRO A 21 -23.63 -38.20 -11.48
CA PRO A 21 -23.28 -39.44 -10.80
C PRO A 21 -21.82 -39.92 -10.95
N ALA A 22 -21.42 -40.79 -10.02
CA ALA A 22 -20.24 -41.62 -10.09
C ALA A 22 -20.60 -43.06 -10.49
N HIS A 23 -19.78 -43.69 -11.33
CA HIS A 23 -19.54 -45.13 -11.49
C HIS A 23 -18.35 -45.26 -12.48
N ALA A 24 -17.40 -46.18 -12.45
CA ALA A 24 -16.91 -47.16 -11.49
C ALA A 24 -15.62 -47.76 -12.12
N LEU A 25 -14.77 -48.41 -11.31
CA LEU A 25 -13.88 -49.55 -11.66
C LEU A 25 -12.60 -49.24 -12.49
N SER A 26 -11.40 -49.43 -11.90
CA SER A 26 -10.59 -50.68 -11.93
C SER A 26 -9.89 -50.88 -13.29
N ALA A 27 -8.63 -51.25 -13.46
CA ALA A 27 -7.45 -51.51 -12.63
C ALA A 27 -6.32 -51.86 -13.64
N ARG A 28 -5.09 -52.02 -13.13
CA ARG A 28 -4.00 -52.85 -13.71
C ARG A 28 -3.36 -52.31 -15.01
N ARG A 29 -2.07 -52.53 -15.30
CA ARG A 29 -0.86 -53.01 -14.60
C ARG A 29 0.23 -52.93 -15.68
N ASP A 30 1.49 -52.75 -15.26
CA ASP A 30 2.70 -53.24 -15.95
C ASP A 30 3.04 -52.60 -17.31
N GLN A 31 4.28 -52.42 -17.75
CA GLN A 31 5.64 -52.59 -17.21
C GLN A 31 6.58 -51.91 -18.23
N ALA A 32 7.76 -51.50 -17.76
CA ALA A 32 9.11 -51.69 -18.35
C ALA A 32 9.23 -51.83 -19.90
N SER A 33 10.22 -51.28 -20.62
CA SER A 33 11.55 -50.77 -20.29
C SER A 33 12.21 -50.25 -21.57
N ALA A 34 13.21 -49.39 -21.38
CA ALA A 34 14.49 -49.28 -22.09
C ALA A 34 14.56 -49.53 -23.62
N SER A 35 15.06 -48.55 -24.38
CA SER A 35 16.48 -48.53 -24.84
C SER A 35 16.75 -47.39 -25.85
N LYS A 36 17.91 -46.76 -25.68
CA LYS A 36 18.58 -45.77 -26.57
C LYS A 36 19.16 -46.46 -27.84
N PRO A 37 20.04 -45.81 -28.65
CA PRO A 37 19.92 -44.57 -29.44
C PRO A 37 20.35 -44.81 -30.91
N GLY A 38 20.18 -43.84 -31.82
CA GLY A 38 20.74 -43.93 -33.17
C GLY A 38 20.66 -42.62 -33.95
N ARG A 39 21.70 -42.31 -34.72
CA ARG A 39 22.13 -40.98 -35.16
C ARG A 39 22.15 -40.91 -36.69
N GLY A 40 21.74 -39.76 -37.27
CA GLY A 40 22.26 -39.25 -38.55
C GLY A 40 21.29 -39.15 -39.75
N GLY A 41 21.40 -38.03 -40.49
CA GLY A 41 21.18 -38.00 -41.95
C GLY A 41 20.03 -37.15 -42.52
N GLU A 42 20.31 -35.87 -42.79
CA GLU A 42 19.97 -34.99 -43.94
C GLU A 42 18.63 -35.12 -44.75
N THR A 43 17.86 -33.99 -44.72
CA THR A 43 17.04 -33.22 -45.71
C THR A 43 16.60 -33.78 -47.09
N PRO A 44 15.73 -33.09 -47.87
CA PRO A 44 14.45 -32.38 -47.59
C PRO A 44 13.33 -32.78 -48.60
N THR A 45 12.05 -32.43 -48.38
CA THR A 45 11.10 -31.93 -49.43
C THR A 45 9.69 -31.66 -48.89
N LEU A 46 8.99 -30.76 -49.60
CA LEU A 46 7.78 -30.02 -49.27
C LEU A 46 6.51 -30.87 -49.09
N GLY A 47 5.59 -30.37 -48.25
CA GLY A 47 4.16 -30.66 -48.43
C GLY A 47 3.27 -30.48 -47.21
N SER A 48 2.55 -29.35 -47.19
CA SER A 48 1.15 -29.25 -46.76
C SER A 48 0.79 -29.22 -45.25
N GLN A 49 -0.02 -28.20 -44.95
CA GLN A 49 -1.12 -28.19 -43.97
C GLN A 49 -0.81 -28.12 -42.47
N ALA A 50 -0.89 -26.87 -41.98
CA ALA A 50 -1.75 -26.45 -40.88
C ALA A 50 -2.14 -27.54 -39.87
N ASN A 51 -1.55 -27.50 -38.68
CA ASN A 51 -2.31 -27.83 -37.48
C ASN A 51 -1.89 -26.98 -36.28
N LYS A 52 -2.79 -26.06 -35.90
CA LYS A 52 -2.76 -25.29 -34.67
C LYS A 52 -2.83 -26.28 -33.50
N ARG A 53 -1.69 -26.57 -32.87
CA ARG A 53 -1.67 -27.32 -31.61
C ARG A 53 -2.09 -26.36 -30.50
N ALA A 54 -3.41 -26.31 -30.29
CA ALA A 54 -4.03 -25.77 -29.09
C ALA A 54 -3.60 -26.62 -27.89
N SER A 55 -2.48 -26.26 -27.25
CA SER A 55 -2.19 -26.66 -25.89
C SER A 55 -3.05 -25.81 -24.95
N ARG A 56 -4.29 -26.24 -24.74
CA ARG A 56 -5.07 -25.86 -23.56
C ARG A 56 -4.42 -26.55 -22.34
N SER A 57 -3.31 -25.98 -21.85
CA SER A 57 -2.94 -26.18 -20.46
C SER A 57 -3.85 -25.26 -19.66
N ALA A 58 -4.85 -25.87 -19.02
CA ALA A 58 -5.77 -25.21 -18.11
C ALA A 58 -4.99 -24.33 -17.14
N SER A 59 -5.23 -23.02 -17.21
CA SER A 59 -4.82 -22.10 -16.17
C SER A 59 -5.63 -22.43 -14.92
N SER A 60 -4.95 -22.93 -13.88
CA SER A 60 -5.49 -23.03 -12.52
C SER A 60 -5.63 -21.64 -11.90
N HIS A 61 -6.44 -20.79 -12.52
CA HIS A 61 -6.94 -19.54 -11.99
C HIS A 61 -8.46 -19.66 -11.89
N GLU A 62 -8.92 -20.60 -11.07
CA GLU A 62 -10.20 -20.40 -10.39
C GLU A 62 -9.97 -19.24 -9.42
N VAL A 63 -10.34 -18.04 -9.87
CA VAL A 63 -10.60 -16.92 -8.99
C VAL A 63 -11.67 -17.39 -8.00
N GLN A 64 -11.25 -17.76 -6.80
CA GLN A 64 -12.14 -17.89 -5.65
C GLN A 64 -12.81 -16.53 -5.47
N ARG A 65 -14.00 -16.38 -6.05
CA ARG A 65 -14.94 -15.33 -5.65
C ARG A 65 -15.26 -15.62 -4.19
N GLU A 66 -14.67 -14.84 -3.28
CA GLU A 66 -15.12 -14.76 -1.90
C GLU A 66 -16.64 -14.62 -1.93
N ARG A 67 -17.36 -15.62 -1.40
CA ARG A 67 -18.81 -15.52 -1.19
C ARG A 67 -19.03 -14.34 -0.26
N ALA A 68 -19.58 -13.25 -0.78
CA ALA A 68 -19.91 -12.09 0.03
C ALA A 68 -20.97 -12.51 1.05
N VAL A 69 -20.61 -12.56 2.33
CA VAL A 69 -21.58 -12.80 3.40
C VAL A 69 -22.54 -11.62 3.43
N VAL A 70 -23.82 -11.91 3.21
CA VAL A 70 -24.87 -10.89 3.19
C VAL A 70 -25.51 -10.78 4.57
N TRP A 71 -25.35 -9.62 5.21
CA TRP A 71 -25.88 -9.35 6.55
C TRP A 71 -27.25 -8.65 6.48
N ASN A 72 -28.33 -9.42 6.28
CA ASN A 72 -29.69 -8.85 6.09
C ASN A 72 -30.66 -9.08 7.28
N GLY A 73 -30.16 -9.65 8.36
CA GLY A 73 -30.94 -9.90 9.58
C GLY A 73 -31.47 -8.61 10.24
N PRO A 74 -32.47 -8.70 11.12
CA PRO A 74 -33.04 -7.54 11.82
C PRO A 74 -32.00 -6.78 12.65
N GLU A 75 -31.02 -7.49 13.22
CA GLU A 75 -29.93 -6.88 14.00
C GLU A 75 -28.93 -6.12 13.11
N ALA A 76 -28.60 -6.66 11.93
CA ALA A 76 -27.75 -5.97 10.96
C ALA A 76 -28.42 -4.69 10.42
N ARG A 77 -29.74 -4.74 10.18
CA ARG A 77 -30.53 -3.55 9.81
C ARG A 77 -30.59 -2.50 10.92
N ARG A 78 -30.66 -2.93 12.19
CA ARG A 78 -30.57 -1.99 13.34
C ARG A 78 -29.19 -1.35 13.41
N TYR A 79 -28.12 -2.12 13.26
CA TYR A 79 -26.76 -1.61 13.21
C TYR A 79 -26.56 -0.58 12.07
N GLU A 80 -27.06 -0.87 10.86
CA GLU A 80 -27.03 0.07 9.74
C GLU A 80 -27.84 1.35 10.05
N ALA A 81 -29.04 1.22 10.62
CA ALA A 81 -29.87 2.36 11.02
C ALA A 81 -29.19 3.25 12.07
N GLU A 82 -28.46 2.66 13.03
CA GLU A 82 -27.67 3.40 14.01
C GLU A 82 -26.54 4.20 13.33
N VAL A 83 -25.79 3.58 12.41
CA VAL A 83 -24.76 4.29 11.63
C VAL A 83 -25.37 5.44 10.83
N LEU A 84 -26.49 5.20 10.14
CA LEU A 84 -27.21 6.23 9.38
C LEU A 84 -27.69 7.40 10.26
N ALA A 85 -28.19 7.13 11.46
CA ALA A 85 -28.62 8.16 12.39
C ALA A 85 -27.45 9.08 12.81
N VAL A 86 -26.26 8.50 13.01
CA VAL A 86 -25.05 9.30 13.29
C VAL A 86 -24.59 10.06 12.06
N LEU A 87 -24.62 9.45 10.86
CA LEU A 87 -24.29 10.15 9.61
C LEU A 87 -25.21 11.33 9.33
N HIS A 88 -26.51 11.21 9.63
CA HIS A 88 -27.45 12.33 9.53
C HIS A 88 -27.16 13.45 10.55
N SER A 89 -26.56 13.11 11.70
CA SER A 89 -26.10 14.12 12.66
C SER A 89 -24.91 14.93 12.12
N PHE A 90 -24.04 14.33 11.31
CA PHE A 90 -22.96 15.06 10.62
C PHE A 90 -23.49 16.11 9.63
N ASP A 91 -24.64 15.88 8.99
CA ASP A 91 -25.25 16.87 8.08
C ASP A 91 -25.71 18.14 8.79
N LYS A 92 -26.01 18.02 10.09
CA LYS A 92 -26.51 19.13 10.93
C LYS A 92 -25.40 19.80 11.74
N ALA A 93 -24.20 19.24 11.75
CA ALA A 93 -23.06 19.77 12.49
C ALA A 93 -22.65 21.14 11.93
N LYS A 94 -22.54 22.14 12.81
CA LYS A 94 -22.13 23.50 12.43
C LYS A 94 -20.80 23.88 13.05
N GLU A 95 -20.48 23.31 14.21
CA GLU A 95 -19.27 23.62 14.96
C GLU A 95 -18.41 22.37 15.18
N TRP A 96 -17.14 22.58 15.51
CA TRP A 96 -16.20 21.49 15.77
C TRP A 96 -16.66 20.58 16.94
N ALA A 97 -17.40 21.14 17.91
CA ALA A 97 -17.97 20.37 19.02
C ALA A 97 -19.03 19.36 18.55
N ASP A 98 -19.85 19.72 17.56
CA ASP A 98 -20.83 18.82 16.95
C ASP A 98 -20.14 17.65 16.24
N LEU A 99 -19.05 17.94 15.53
CA LEU A 99 -18.23 16.91 14.88
C LEU A 99 -17.66 15.94 15.91
N ASN A 100 -17.12 16.45 17.02
CA ASN A 100 -16.61 15.61 18.09
C ASN A 100 -17.72 14.71 18.69
N ASN A 101 -18.91 15.24 18.90
CA ASN A 101 -20.07 14.46 19.37
C ASN A 101 -20.48 13.37 18.36
N CYS A 102 -20.45 13.67 17.06
CA CYS A 102 -20.74 12.70 16.01
C CYS A 102 -19.67 11.60 15.94
N LEU A 103 -18.39 11.97 16.05
CA LEU A 103 -17.28 11.01 16.10
C LEU A 103 -17.37 10.11 17.34
N GLN A 104 -17.69 10.64 18.52
CA GLN A 104 -17.89 9.83 19.73
C GLN A 104 -19.04 8.82 19.58
N LYS A 105 -20.11 9.19 18.87
CA LYS A 105 -21.21 8.27 18.54
C LYS A 105 -20.75 7.18 17.56
N LEU A 106 -20.04 7.54 16.48
CA LEU A 106 -19.49 6.57 15.53
C LEU A 106 -18.50 5.61 16.19
N LEU A 107 -17.59 6.14 17.01
CA LEU A 107 -16.61 5.34 17.73
C LEU A 107 -17.31 4.29 18.58
N ARG A 108 -18.33 4.67 19.36
CA ARG A 108 -19.13 3.70 20.16
C ARG A 108 -19.82 2.63 19.31
N VAL A 109 -20.35 3.00 18.14
CA VAL A 109 -21.02 2.07 17.23
C VAL A 109 -20.02 1.09 16.60
N PHE A 110 -18.78 1.52 16.34
CA PHE A 110 -17.75 0.69 15.72
C PHE A 110 -16.89 -0.09 16.70
N SER A 111 -16.70 0.39 17.93
CA SER A 111 -15.99 -0.36 18.96
C SER A 111 -16.61 -1.74 19.17
N PRO A 112 -15.80 -2.78 19.39
CA PRO A 112 -16.31 -4.09 19.75
C PRO A 112 -17.09 -3.98 21.07
N PRO A 113 -18.19 -4.74 21.24
CA PRO A 113 -18.88 -4.79 22.52
C PRO A 113 -17.91 -5.31 23.59
N THR A 114 -17.64 -4.49 24.60
CA THR A 114 -16.77 -4.88 25.70
C THR A 114 -17.45 -5.99 26.50
N VAL A 115 -16.77 -7.13 26.61
CA VAL A 115 -17.20 -8.19 27.55
C VAL A 115 -16.94 -7.63 28.94
N SER A 116 -17.99 -7.25 29.66
CA SER A 116 -17.88 -6.92 31.07
C SER A 116 -17.26 -8.11 31.80
N SER A 117 -16.04 -7.96 32.33
CA SER A 117 -15.35 -8.98 33.13
C SER A 117 -16.10 -9.34 34.43
N PHE A 118 -17.11 -8.54 34.81
CA PHE A 118 -18.08 -8.86 35.85
C PHE A 118 -19.32 -9.52 35.21
N ALA A 119 -19.13 -10.71 34.66
CA ALA A 119 -20.19 -11.49 34.02
C ALA A 119 -20.94 -12.36 35.04
N PHE A 120 -21.81 -11.75 35.83
CA PHE A 120 -22.98 -12.43 36.43
C PHE A 120 -24.29 -12.09 35.70
N SER A 121 -24.22 -11.28 34.63
CA SER A 121 -25.37 -10.93 33.79
C SER A 121 -25.44 -11.87 32.59
N SER A 122 -26.53 -12.63 32.50
CA SER A 122 -26.91 -13.51 31.37
C SER A 122 -27.42 -12.74 30.14
N ALA A 123 -26.99 -11.48 29.97
CA ALA A 123 -27.37 -10.70 28.80
C ALA A 123 -26.63 -11.24 27.55
N PRO A 124 -27.34 -11.51 26.44
CA PRO A 124 -26.68 -11.93 25.20
C PRO A 124 -25.71 -10.85 24.73
N THR A 125 -24.49 -11.25 24.40
CA THR A 125 -23.49 -10.39 23.78
C THR A 125 -24.05 -9.82 22.48
N ALA A 126 -23.99 -8.49 22.32
CA ALA A 126 -24.45 -7.84 21.10
C ALA A 126 -23.74 -8.46 19.87
N PRO A 127 -24.47 -8.68 18.76
CA PRO A 127 -23.90 -9.29 17.56
C PRO A 127 -22.78 -8.41 16.98
N PHE A 128 -21.67 -9.04 16.61
CA PHE A 128 -20.54 -8.38 15.97
C PHE A 128 -20.63 -8.51 14.45
N PHE A 129 -20.65 -7.37 13.76
CA PHE A 129 -20.70 -7.29 12.30
C PHE A 129 -19.37 -6.76 11.75
N PRO A 130 -18.60 -7.59 11.00
CA PRO A 130 -17.26 -7.24 10.51
C PRO A 130 -17.32 -6.42 9.20
N PHE A 131 -18.21 -5.43 9.12
CA PHE A 131 -18.34 -4.53 7.97
C PHE A 131 -18.76 -3.13 8.43
N ILE A 132 -18.54 -2.14 7.56
CA ILE A 132 -18.97 -0.75 7.79
C ILE A 132 -20.11 -0.40 6.83
N PRO A 133 -21.35 -0.19 7.32
CA PRO A 133 -22.45 0.34 6.52
C PRO A 133 -22.08 1.71 5.95
N HIS A 134 -22.44 1.97 4.70
CA HIS A 134 -22.15 3.23 4.01
C HIS A 134 -20.68 3.69 4.09
N LYS A 135 -19.72 2.76 4.03
CA LYS A 135 -18.28 3.03 4.23
C LYS A 135 -17.72 4.24 3.48
N ALA A 136 -18.18 4.50 2.26
CA ALA A 136 -17.74 5.66 1.48
C ALA A 136 -18.16 6.99 2.14
N VAL A 137 -19.37 7.06 2.68
CA VAL A 137 -19.87 8.24 3.40
C VAL A 137 -19.16 8.38 4.74
N VAL A 138 -18.99 7.28 5.48
CA VAL A 138 -18.23 7.25 6.74
C VAL A 138 -16.81 7.76 6.53
N ALA A 139 -16.08 7.22 5.56
CA ALA A 139 -14.72 7.63 5.24
C ALA A 139 -14.65 9.11 4.83
N LYS A 140 -15.61 9.60 4.04
CA LYS A 140 -15.71 11.02 3.69
C LYS A 140 -15.89 11.91 4.92
N ARG A 141 -16.74 11.52 5.88
CA ARG A 141 -16.91 12.28 7.13
C ARG A 141 -15.65 12.29 7.97
N LEU A 142 -14.98 11.14 8.12
CA LEU A 142 -13.71 11.07 8.83
C LEU A 142 -12.62 11.93 8.17
N ALA A 143 -12.54 11.93 6.84
CA ALA A 143 -11.62 12.79 6.09
C ALA A 143 -11.87 14.29 6.37
N GLN A 144 -13.15 14.71 6.40
CA GLN A 144 -13.51 16.09 6.75
C GLN A 144 -13.08 16.46 8.17
N CYS A 145 -13.21 15.51 9.12
CA CYS A 145 -12.75 15.70 10.49
C CYS A 145 -11.23 15.79 10.63
N LEU A 146 -10.45 15.41 9.60
CA LEU A 146 -8.99 15.58 9.53
C LEU A 146 -8.58 16.88 8.81
N ASN A 147 -9.49 17.84 8.61
CA ASN A 147 -9.12 19.16 8.09
C ASN A 147 -8.13 19.86 9.05
N PRO A 148 -6.96 20.33 8.58
CA PRO A 148 -5.97 21.02 9.43
C PRO A 148 -6.49 22.25 10.17
N LEU A 149 -7.59 22.86 9.71
CA LEU A 149 -8.23 24.00 10.36
C LEU A 149 -9.07 23.63 11.58
N LEU A 150 -9.32 22.33 11.82
CA LEU A 150 -10.06 21.85 12.99
C LEU A 150 -9.12 21.65 14.19
N PRO A 151 -9.65 21.69 15.43
CA PRO A 151 -8.85 21.46 16.63
C PRO A 151 -8.30 20.03 16.71
N SER A 152 -7.10 19.86 17.29
CA SER A 152 -6.46 18.56 17.48
C SER A 152 -7.33 17.52 18.18
N GLY A 153 -8.21 17.93 19.10
CA GLY A 153 -9.14 17.01 19.77
C GLY A 153 -10.10 16.31 18.80
N VAL A 154 -10.51 16.99 17.73
CA VAL A 154 -11.32 16.40 16.65
C VAL A 154 -10.46 15.42 15.82
N HIS A 155 -9.21 15.79 15.55
CA HIS A 155 -8.27 14.93 14.82
C HIS A 155 -8.00 13.61 15.56
N THR A 156 -7.66 13.69 16.85
CA THR A 156 -7.41 12.52 17.69
C THR A 156 -8.62 11.59 17.71
N ARG A 157 -9.83 12.15 17.90
CA ARG A 157 -11.06 11.35 17.88
C ARG A 157 -11.34 10.72 16.52
N ALA A 158 -11.02 11.41 15.42
CA ALA A 158 -11.16 10.86 14.08
C ALA A 158 -10.18 9.68 13.87
N LEU A 159 -8.92 9.80 14.31
CA LEU A 159 -7.94 8.72 14.24
C LEU A 159 -8.35 7.51 15.09
N GLU A 160 -8.88 7.71 16.30
CA GLU A 160 -9.46 6.63 17.11
C GLU A 160 -10.63 5.93 16.38
N THR A 161 -11.45 6.70 15.66
CA THR A 161 -12.56 6.14 14.88
C THR A 161 -12.06 5.33 13.68
N TYR A 162 -10.97 5.76 13.01
CA TYR A 162 -10.29 4.94 12.01
C TYR A 162 -9.77 3.63 12.61
N ALA A 163 -9.14 3.68 13.79
CA ALA A 163 -8.65 2.49 14.48
C ALA A 163 -9.78 1.49 14.76
N ALA A 164 -10.90 1.95 15.34
CA ALA A 164 -12.06 1.10 15.60
C ALA A 164 -12.67 0.50 14.32
N ILE A 165 -12.65 1.25 13.20
CA ILE A 165 -13.06 0.71 11.90
C ILE A 165 -12.11 -0.40 11.45
N PHE A 166 -10.80 -0.19 11.53
CA PHE A 166 -9.80 -1.16 11.09
C PHE A 166 -9.82 -2.44 11.93
N GLU A 167 -10.00 -2.32 13.24
CA GLU A 167 -10.23 -3.47 14.12
C GLU A 167 -11.49 -4.24 13.75
N ARG A 168 -12.58 -3.54 13.43
CA ARG A 168 -13.86 -4.16 13.08
C ARG A 168 -13.81 -4.93 11.77
N ILE A 169 -13.20 -4.37 10.73
CA ILE A 169 -13.15 -4.99 9.39
C ILE A 169 -11.98 -5.97 9.23
N GLY A 170 -11.01 -5.93 10.14
CA GLY A 170 -9.82 -6.76 10.10
C GLY A 170 -8.87 -6.44 8.93
N PRO A 171 -7.74 -7.16 8.83
CA PRO A 171 -6.72 -6.90 7.80
C PRO A 171 -7.25 -7.12 6.38
N ASP A 172 -8.06 -8.16 6.15
CA ASP A 172 -8.62 -8.46 4.83
C ASP A 172 -9.63 -7.38 4.40
N GLY A 173 -10.47 -6.92 5.32
CA GLY A 173 -11.40 -5.81 5.09
C GLY A 173 -10.66 -4.51 4.77
N LEU A 174 -9.63 -4.18 5.55
CA LEU A 174 -8.82 -2.99 5.30
C LEU A 174 -8.09 -3.07 3.96
N SER A 175 -7.50 -4.22 3.61
CA SER A 175 -6.83 -4.45 2.33
C SER A 175 -7.75 -4.15 1.14
N ARG A 176 -9.00 -4.64 1.18
CA ARG A 176 -10.02 -4.36 0.15
C ARG A 176 -10.43 -2.88 0.11
N ASP A 177 -10.42 -2.21 1.25
CA ASP A 177 -10.91 -0.84 1.41
C ASP A 177 -9.81 0.23 1.53
N LEU A 178 -8.55 -0.12 1.22
CA LEU A 178 -7.39 0.78 1.32
C LEU A 178 -7.65 2.11 0.63
N ALA A 179 -8.09 2.10 -0.63
CA ALA A 179 -8.36 3.32 -1.38
C ALA A 179 -9.40 4.22 -0.69
N THR A 180 -10.42 3.63 -0.07
CA THR A 180 -11.51 4.34 0.60
C THR A 180 -11.02 5.09 1.83
N TYR A 181 -10.24 4.42 2.69
CA TYR A 181 -9.80 5.00 3.96
C TYR A 181 -8.50 5.81 3.82
N SER A 182 -7.58 5.40 2.95
CA SER A 182 -6.31 6.11 2.73
C SER A 182 -6.50 7.49 2.09
N ALA A 183 -7.50 7.67 1.22
CA ALA A 183 -7.69 8.93 0.48
C ALA A 183 -7.87 10.15 1.38
N GLY A 184 -8.55 10.00 2.51
CA GLY A 184 -8.74 11.05 3.51
C GLY A 184 -7.66 11.07 4.60
N LEU A 185 -7.13 9.91 4.94
CA LEU A 185 -6.17 9.75 6.04
C LEU A 185 -4.76 10.23 5.67
N LEU A 186 -4.23 9.86 4.51
CA LEU A 186 -2.83 10.13 4.16
C LEU A 186 -2.51 11.64 4.01
N PRO A 187 -3.36 12.47 3.38
CA PRO A 187 -3.07 13.91 3.27
C PRO A 187 -2.97 14.64 4.63
N PHE A 188 -3.52 14.07 5.71
CA PHE A 188 -3.57 14.70 7.03
C PHE A 188 -2.19 14.90 7.66
N PHE A 189 -1.27 13.94 7.50
CA PHE A 189 -0.03 13.88 8.28
C PHE A 189 0.77 15.18 8.26
N GLN A 190 0.97 15.77 7.06
CA GLN A 190 1.80 16.95 6.88
C GLN A 190 1.22 18.19 7.60
N GLY A 191 -0.10 18.37 7.57
CA GLY A 191 -0.80 19.50 8.19
C GLY A 191 -1.17 19.28 9.65
N SER A 192 -0.92 18.10 10.20
CA SER A 192 -1.29 17.77 11.58
C SER A 192 -0.37 18.42 12.62
N ALA A 193 -0.92 18.74 13.78
CA ALA A 193 -0.15 19.26 14.90
C ALA A 193 0.91 18.25 15.36
N THR A 194 2.06 18.74 15.84
CA THR A 194 3.20 17.90 16.26
C THR A 194 2.83 16.80 17.24
N HIS A 195 1.95 17.09 18.20
CA HIS A 195 1.49 16.12 19.20
C HIS A 195 0.47 15.11 18.65
N VAL A 196 -0.12 15.34 17.47
CA VAL A 196 -1.07 14.42 16.83
C VAL A 196 -0.35 13.42 15.91
N LYS A 197 0.82 13.79 15.37
CA LYS A 197 1.63 12.92 14.48
C LYS A 197 1.88 11.50 15.04
N PRO A 198 2.20 11.31 16.35
CA PRO A 198 2.34 9.97 16.91
C PRO A 198 1.10 9.10 16.73
N PHE A 199 -0.11 9.62 16.95
CA PHE A 199 -1.35 8.85 16.79
C PHE A 199 -1.59 8.39 15.34
N PHE A 200 -1.21 9.22 14.36
CA PHE A 200 -1.23 8.80 12.95
C PHE A 200 -0.23 7.67 12.70
N LEU A 201 1.00 7.81 13.20
CA LEU A 201 2.04 6.80 13.03
C LEU A 201 1.68 5.49 13.72
N ASP A 202 1.07 5.54 14.91
CA ASP A 202 0.54 4.37 15.62
C ASP A 202 -0.47 3.62 14.75
N LEU A 203 -1.40 4.34 14.11
CA LEU A 203 -2.39 3.78 13.21
C LEU A 203 -1.77 3.13 11.97
N ILE A 204 -0.76 3.76 11.35
CA ILE A 204 -0.02 3.15 10.23
C ILE A 204 0.73 1.89 10.69
N ASN A 205 1.44 1.97 11.83
CA ASN A 205 2.21 0.85 12.36
C ASN A 205 1.34 -0.34 12.79
N ALA A 206 0.16 -0.07 13.37
CA ALA A 206 -0.74 -1.09 13.90
C ALA A 206 -1.59 -1.76 12.81
N TYR A 207 -2.06 -1.01 11.80
CA TYR A 207 -3.05 -1.53 10.85
C TYR A 207 -2.57 -1.59 9.40
N TYR A 208 -1.69 -0.67 8.97
CA TYR A 208 -1.20 -0.68 7.59
C TYR A 208 -0.02 -1.64 7.42
N LEU A 209 1.02 -1.52 8.26
CA LEU A 209 2.23 -2.34 8.11
C LEU A 209 1.96 -3.86 8.09
N PRO A 210 1.06 -4.42 8.92
CA PRO A 210 0.75 -5.85 8.87
C PRO A 210 0.17 -6.35 7.55
N LEU A 211 -0.34 -5.46 6.69
CA LEU A 211 -0.85 -5.83 5.36
C LEU A 211 0.26 -6.22 4.38
N GLY A 212 1.53 -5.88 4.68
CA GLY A 212 2.68 -6.26 3.86
C GLY A 212 2.53 -5.85 2.40
N THR A 213 2.69 -6.80 1.48
CA THR A 213 2.63 -6.58 0.02
C THR A 213 1.28 -6.06 -0.47
N HIS A 214 0.19 -6.25 0.29
CA HIS A 214 -1.12 -5.68 -0.04
C HIS A 214 -1.15 -4.14 0.00
N LEU A 215 -0.13 -3.49 0.59
CA LEU A 215 0.01 -2.03 0.56
C LEU A 215 0.42 -1.46 -0.80
N THR A 216 0.89 -2.29 -1.73
CA THR A 216 1.40 -1.85 -3.05
C THR A 216 0.50 -0.81 -3.75
N PRO A 217 -0.84 -0.94 -3.77
CA PRO A 217 -1.73 0.04 -4.42
C PRO A 217 -1.68 1.46 -3.82
N CYS A 218 -1.38 1.60 -2.52
CA CYS A 218 -1.33 2.90 -1.84
C CYS A 218 0.08 3.30 -1.37
N LEU A 219 1.10 2.46 -1.61
CA LEU A 219 2.46 2.65 -1.10
C LEU A 219 3.07 4.00 -1.47
N SER A 220 2.94 4.44 -2.73
CA SER A 220 3.43 5.76 -3.15
C SER A 220 2.73 6.90 -2.40
N GLY A 221 1.43 6.76 -2.09
CA GLY A 221 0.69 7.72 -1.27
C GLY A 221 1.15 7.74 0.17
N LEU A 222 1.44 6.57 0.76
CA LEU A 222 2.01 6.45 2.12
C LEU A 222 3.36 7.15 2.22
N LEU A 223 4.23 6.94 1.23
CA LEU A 223 5.53 7.62 1.16
C LEU A 223 5.35 9.13 1.02
N VAL A 224 4.53 9.58 0.08
CA VAL A 224 4.25 11.02 -0.12
C VAL A 224 3.67 11.68 1.14
N SER A 225 2.89 10.92 1.92
CA SER A 225 2.35 11.38 3.21
C SER A 225 3.45 11.55 4.26
N MET A 226 4.31 10.55 4.45
CA MET A 226 5.22 10.49 5.61
C MET A 226 6.58 11.14 5.34
N LEU A 227 7.07 11.18 4.10
CA LEU A 227 8.38 11.73 3.75
C LEU A 227 8.63 13.16 4.25
N PRO A 228 7.68 14.11 4.21
CA PRO A 228 7.88 15.44 4.80
C PRO A 228 8.24 15.43 6.30
N GLY A 229 7.95 14.34 7.00
CA GLY A 229 8.37 14.14 8.39
C GLY A 229 9.88 13.95 8.56
N LEU A 230 10.65 13.83 7.47
CA LEU A 230 12.10 13.72 7.45
C LEU A 230 12.82 15.00 7.00
N ASP A 231 12.11 16.11 6.76
CA ASP A 231 12.72 17.35 6.28
C ASP A 231 13.56 18.09 7.35
N ASP A 232 13.25 17.89 8.63
CA ASP A 232 13.96 18.48 9.77
C ASP A 232 14.34 17.39 10.77
N ASP A 233 15.64 17.14 10.91
CA ASP A 233 16.22 16.12 11.81
C ASP A 233 16.02 16.43 13.29
N LYS A 234 15.69 17.69 13.63
CA LYS A 234 15.36 18.13 14.99
C LYS A 234 13.87 18.02 15.30
N ALA A 235 13.03 17.72 14.31
CA ALA A 235 11.60 17.60 14.53
C ALA A 235 11.30 16.43 15.49
N PRO A 236 10.39 16.60 16.48
CA PRO A 236 10.09 15.54 17.45
C PRO A 236 9.61 14.22 16.83
N ALA A 237 8.97 14.29 15.66
CA ALA A 237 8.47 13.11 14.96
C ALA A 237 9.52 12.42 14.06
N PHE A 238 10.70 13.03 13.82
CA PHE A 238 11.68 12.57 12.83
C PHE A 238 12.07 11.10 13.03
N GLY A 239 12.49 10.74 14.25
CA GLY A 239 12.90 9.37 14.58
C GLY A 239 11.77 8.35 14.38
N TYR A 240 10.53 8.72 14.74
CA TYR A 240 9.39 7.81 14.61
C TYR A 240 8.96 7.63 13.14
N VAL A 241 8.99 8.70 12.35
CA VAL A 241 8.75 8.63 10.89
C VAL A 241 9.80 7.76 10.21
N SER A 242 11.08 7.98 10.52
CA SER A 242 12.19 7.20 9.97
C SER A 242 12.03 5.71 10.27
N SER A 243 11.81 5.36 11.54
CA SER A 243 11.55 3.97 11.95
C SER A 243 10.36 3.34 11.22
N THR A 244 9.26 4.10 11.08
CA THR A 244 8.06 3.62 10.37
C THR A 244 8.32 3.36 8.89
N LEU A 245 9.10 4.22 8.22
CA LEU A 245 9.46 4.05 6.80
C LEU A 245 10.37 2.84 6.57
N TRP A 246 11.33 2.58 7.47
CA TRP A 246 12.18 1.39 7.38
C TRP A 246 11.39 0.10 7.61
N ARG A 247 10.49 0.08 8.60
CA ARG A 247 9.57 -1.05 8.79
C ARG A 247 8.66 -1.24 7.57
N LEU A 248 8.18 -0.15 6.97
CA LEU A 248 7.39 -0.21 5.73
C LEU A 248 8.17 -0.88 4.60
N ARG A 249 9.45 -0.51 4.40
CA ARG A 249 10.34 -1.17 3.43
C ARG A 249 10.40 -2.68 3.67
N ASP A 250 10.60 -3.08 4.93
CA ASP A 250 10.76 -4.49 5.29
C ASP A 250 9.47 -5.29 5.06
N CYS A 251 8.30 -4.71 5.35
CA CYS A 251 7.00 -5.36 5.17
C CYS A 251 6.56 -5.49 3.69
N VAL A 252 6.88 -4.52 2.83
CA VAL A 252 6.46 -4.53 1.40
C VAL A 252 7.52 -5.14 0.46
N GLY A 253 8.73 -5.35 0.98
CA GLY A 253 9.89 -5.72 0.20
C GLY A 253 10.60 -4.52 -0.42
N GLU A 254 11.93 -4.55 -0.39
CA GLU A 254 12.76 -3.41 -0.79
C GLU A 254 12.56 -2.96 -2.24
N ARG A 255 12.45 -3.90 -3.19
CA ARG A 255 12.23 -3.54 -4.60
C ARG A 255 10.96 -2.70 -4.78
N THR A 256 9.87 -3.14 -4.15
CA THR A 256 8.57 -2.47 -4.19
C THR A 256 8.64 -1.09 -3.52
N PHE A 257 9.31 -1.02 -2.36
CA PHE A 257 9.54 0.22 -1.63
C PHE A 257 10.33 1.24 -2.46
N VAL A 258 11.46 0.82 -3.03
CA VAL A 258 12.34 1.69 -3.83
C VAL A 258 11.63 2.14 -5.11
N ALA A 259 10.88 1.26 -5.79
CA ALA A 259 10.07 1.64 -6.94
C ALA A 259 9.04 2.73 -6.57
N ALA A 260 8.33 2.57 -5.44
CA ALA A 260 7.38 3.56 -4.97
C ALA A 260 8.07 4.87 -4.53
N LEU A 261 9.29 4.81 -4.01
CA LEU A 261 10.09 5.98 -3.62
C LEU A 261 10.54 6.79 -4.85
N TRP A 262 11.05 6.12 -5.90
CA TRP A 262 11.34 6.77 -7.18
C TRP A 262 10.07 7.38 -7.80
N LEU A 263 8.93 6.70 -7.68
CA LEU A 263 7.66 7.22 -8.17
C LEU A 263 7.20 8.46 -7.40
N ALA A 264 7.37 8.46 -6.08
CA ALA A 264 7.10 9.62 -5.22
C ALA A 264 8.00 10.82 -5.59
N LEU A 265 9.31 10.58 -5.78
CA LEU A 265 10.28 11.58 -6.25
C LEU A 265 9.84 12.20 -7.59
N ARG A 266 9.41 11.36 -8.55
CA ARG A 266 8.94 11.79 -9.87
C ARG A 266 7.68 12.66 -9.79
N ARG A 267 6.69 12.25 -9.00
CA ARG A 267 5.32 12.81 -9.04
C ARG A 267 5.05 13.94 -8.05
N ALA A 268 5.82 14.06 -6.97
CA ALA A 268 5.52 15.01 -5.90
C ALA A 268 6.75 15.86 -5.52
N SER A 269 6.79 17.10 -6.00
CA SER A 269 7.90 18.04 -5.71
C SER A 269 8.14 18.24 -4.21
N ARG A 270 7.07 18.36 -3.44
CA ARG A 270 7.12 18.61 -1.98
C ARG A 270 7.85 17.54 -1.17
N VAL A 271 8.07 16.33 -1.70
CA VAL A 271 8.75 15.25 -0.98
C VAL A 271 10.15 14.97 -1.52
N ARG A 272 10.59 15.70 -2.55
CA ARG A 272 11.83 15.36 -3.26
C ARG A 272 13.06 15.42 -2.38
N LEU A 273 13.15 16.40 -1.49
CA LEU A 273 14.28 16.54 -0.58
C LEU A 273 14.43 15.31 0.32
N ALA A 274 13.40 14.99 1.09
CA ALA A 274 13.35 13.79 1.93
C ALA A 274 13.54 12.48 1.12
N ALA A 275 12.95 12.38 -0.07
CA ALA A 275 13.11 11.20 -0.93
C ALA A 275 14.55 11.02 -1.41
N LEU A 276 15.24 12.09 -1.82
CA LEU A 276 16.66 12.05 -2.20
C LEU A 276 17.55 11.67 -1.02
N SER A 277 17.24 12.16 0.19
CA SER A 277 17.97 11.78 1.42
C SER A 277 17.85 10.29 1.69
N LEU A 278 16.63 9.75 1.63
CA LEU A 278 16.36 8.33 1.87
C LEU A 278 16.97 7.44 0.77
N LEU A 279 16.92 7.88 -0.50
CA LEU A 279 17.61 7.21 -1.60
C LEU A 279 19.12 7.19 -1.37
N GLY A 280 19.73 8.29 -0.93
CA GLY A 280 21.16 8.32 -0.58
C GLY A 280 21.55 7.26 0.45
N GLN A 281 20.69 7.03 1.45
CA GLN A 281 20.89 5.96 2.45
C GLN A 281 20.74 4.55 1.84
N LEU A 282 19.73 4.33 1.00
CA LEU A 282 19.48 3.05 0.33
C LEU A 282 20.58 2.67 -0.67
N LEU A 283 21.20 3.68 -1.28
CA LEU A 283 22.29 3.55 -2.25
C LEU A 283 23.66 3.55 -1.58
N THR A 284 23.76 3.28 -0.27
CA THR A 284 25.04 3.13 0.44
C THR A 284 25.36 1.64 0.66
N PRO A 285 26.56 1.14 0.28
CA PRO A 285 27.62 1.84 -0.44
C PRO A 285 27.18 2.21 -1.87
N ALA A 286 27.82 3.26 -2.43
CA ALA A 286 27.46 3.83 -3.72
C ALA A 286 27.36 2.78 -4.83
N LEU A 287 26.43 2.97 -5.77
CA LEU A 287 26.16 2.00 -6.85
C LEU A 287 27.42 1.51 -7.60
N PRO A 288 28.40 2.36 -7.95
CA PRO A 288 29.67 1.93 -8.53
C PRO A 288 30.44 0.87 -7.75
N ALA A 289 30.33 0.90 -6.42
CA ALA A 289 31.00 -0.04 -5.53
C ALA A 289 30.22 -1.37 -5.39
N LEU A 290 29.01 -1.45 -5.95
CA LEU A 290 28.22 -2.68 -5.96
C LEU A 290 28.61 -3.53 -7.17
N HIS A 291 29.08 -4.74 -6.93
CA HIS A 291 29.35 -5.73 -7.97
C HIS A 291 28.16 -6.66 -8.25
N ASP A 292 27.13 -6.61 -7.42
CA ASP A 292 25.94 -7.44 -7.52
C ASP A 292 24.89 -6.80 -8.44
N SER A 293 24.69 -7.43 -9.61
CA SER A 293 23.73 -6.98 -10.62
C SER A 293 22.27 -7.11 -10.15
N GLU A 294 21.94 -8.10 -9.31
CA GLU A 294 20.58 -8.28 -8.77
C GLU A 294 20.26 -7.20 -7.74
N ARG A 295 21.25 -6.86 -6.90
CA ARG A 295 21.15 -5.72 -5.97
C ARG A 295 20.89 -4.42 -6.72
N ILE A 296 21.66 -4.14 -7.77
CA ILE A 296 21.48 -2.95 -8.61
C ILE A 296 20.08 -2.95 -9.26
N ALA A 297 19.60 -4.09 -9.77
CA ALA A 297 18.26 -4.21 -10.37
C ALA A 297 17.12 -4.11 -9.35
N THR A 298 17.41 -4.29 -8.06
CA THR A 298 16.47 -4.05 -6.95
C THR A 298 16.39 -2.57 -6.61
N LEU A 299 17.53 -1.88 -6.60
CA LEU A 299 17.63 -0.45 -6.29
C LEU A 299 17.22 0.47 -7.44
N LEU A 300 17.38 0.00 -8.69
CA LEU A 300 17.04 0.74 -9.91
C LEU A 300 15.95 0.03 -10.74
N PRO A 301 14.72 -0.13 -10.19
CA PRO A 301 13.62 -0.77 -10.91
C PRO A 301 13.19 0.11 -12.09
N ASP A 302 12.92 -0.51 -13.24
CA ASP A 302 12.48 0.20 -14.47
C ASP A 302 13.35 1.44 -14.76
N ARG A 303 14.67 1.23 -14.80
CA ARG A 303 15.69 2.29 -14.77
C ARG A 303 15.42 3.42 -15.78
N GLU A 304 15.10 3.05 -17.01
CA GLU A 304 14.94 4.03 -18.09
C GLU A 304 13.71 4.92 -17.91
N GLU A 305 12.56 4.35 -17.53
CA GLU A 305 11.31 5.10 -17.45
C GLU A 305 11.07 5.68 -16.05
N LEU A 306 11.31 4.89 -15.01
CA LEU A 306 11.04 5.28 -13.63
C LEU A 306 12.20 6.07 -13.03
N VAL A 307 13.41 5.50 -12.97
CA VAL A 307 14.56 6.14 -12.29
C VAL A 307 15.01 7.38 -13.03
N VAL A 308 15.38 7.25 -14.31
CA VAL A 308 15.82 8.38 -15.14
C VAL A 308 14.72 9.42 -15.27
N GLY A 309 13.46 8.99 -15.44
CA GLY A 309 12.31 9.90 -15.47
C GLY A 309 12.10 10.65 -14.15
N ALA A 310 12.39 10.04 -13.00
CA ALA A 310 12.33 10.70 -11.69
C ALA A 310 13.46 11.73 -11.52
N LEU A 311 14.68 11.38 -11.94
CA LEU A 311 15.84 12.28 -11.92
C LEU A 311 15.61 13.50 -12.83
N GLU A 312 15.12 13.29 -14.05
CA GLU A 312 14.75 14.37 -14.99
C GLU A 312 13.69 15.30 -14.39
N ALA A 313 12.61 14.74 -13.82
CA ALA A 313 11.56 15.54 -13.18
C ALA A 313 12.09 16.34 -11.97
N THR A 314 13.11 15.82 -11.28
CA THR A 314 13.75 16.48 -10.12
C THR A 314 14.62 17.66 -10.55
N PHE A 315 15.23 17.63 -11.75
CA PHE A 315 15.94 18.79 -12.31
C PHE A 315 15.02 19.99 -12.57
N GLU A 316 13.74 19.73 -12.83
CA GLU A 316 12.70 20.75 -13.05
C GLU A 316 12.13 21.33 -11.73
N ASP A 317 12.62 20.89 -10.57
CA ASP A 317 12.18 21.43 -9.29
C ASP A 317 12.45 22.94 -9.18
N GLN A 318 11.67 23.67 -8.39
CA GLN A 318 11.91 25.10 -8.16
C GLN A 318 13.01 25.34 -7.12
N SER A 319 13.21 24.39 -6.19
CA SER A 319 14.19 24.51 -5.11
C SER A 319 15.61 24.23 -5.59
N ALA A 320 16.49 25.20 -5.40
CA ALA A 320 17.94 25.05 -5.56
C ALA A 320 18.51 23.92 -4.69
N LEU A 321 17.99 23.80 -3.46
CA LEU A 321 18.43 22.78 -2.51
C LEU A 321 18.16 21.37 -3.02
N VAL A 322 16.99 21.13 -3.62
CA VAL A 322 16.63 19.85 -4.24
C VAL A 322 17.54 19.54 -5.42
N LYS A 323 17.78 20.51 -6.31
CA LYS A 323 18.71 20.33 -7.44
C LYS A 323 20.12 20.02 -6.99
N ARG A 324 20.60 20.69 -5.93
CA ARG A 324 21.93 20.44 -5.35
C ARG A 324 22.05 19.01 -4.85
N GLN A 325 21.07 18.55 -4.08
CA GLN A 325 21.06 17.20 -3.54
C GLN A 325 20.93 16.13 -4.62
N LEU A 326 20.17 16.42 -5.69
CA LEU A 326 20.11 15.57 -6.88
C LEU A 326 21.49 15.42 -7.53
N LEU A 327 22.20 16.53 -7.75
CA LEU A 327 23.53 16.51 -8.34
C LEU A 327 24.53 15.76 -7.46
N ASP A 328 24.48 15.93 -6.14
CA ASP A 328 25.30 15.14 -5.19
C ASP A 328 25.02 13.64 -5.32
N LEU A 329 23.74 13.25 -5.43
CA LEU A 329 23.34 11.86 -5.63
C LEU A 329 23.83 11.30 -6.97
N LEU A 330 23.75 12.08 -8.06
CA LEU A 330 24.23 11.70 -9.38
C LEU A 330 25.75 11.51 -9.42
N ILE A 331 26.51 12.44 -8.84
CA ILE A 331 27.98 12.35 -8.76
C ILE A 331 28.39 11.08 -8.02
N ALA A 332 27.71 10.76 -6.92
CA ALA A 332 28.04 9.59 -6.10
C ALA A 332 27.63 8.25 -6.76
N ASN A 333 26.47 8.20 -7.42
CA ASN A 333 25.83 6.92 -7.79
C ASN A 333 25.70 6.68 -9.30
N PHE A 334 25.81 7.71 -10.13
CA PHE A 334 25.60 7.63 -11.58
C PHE A 334 26.77 8.23 -12.37
N PRO A 335 28.01 7.81 -12.13
CA PRO A 335 29.16 8.36 -12.82
C PRO A 335 29.15 7.97 -14.31
N PHE A 336 29.42 8.93 -15.19
CA PHE A 336 29.27 8.78 -16.65
C PHE A 336 30.43 8.05 -17.34
N ASP A 337 31.54 7.85 -16.64
CA ASP A 337 32.67 7.05 -17.08
C ASP A 337 32.44 5.54 -16.85
N GLN A 338 31.37 5.16 -16.17
CA GLN A 338 31.03 3.76 -15.88
C GLN A 338 29.88 3.24 -16.73
N SER A 339 29.84 1.92 -16.93
CA SER A 339 28.83 1.22 -17.75
C SER A 339 27.46 1.05 -17.07
N LEU A 340 27.18 1.78 -15.98
CA LEU A 340 25.90 1.70 -15.28
C LEU A 340 24.74 2.25 -16.12
N LEU A 341 24.97 3.32 -16.87
CA LEU A 341 23.95 3.97 -17.71
C LEU A 341 24.17 3.64 -19.19
N SER A 342 23.08 3.39 -19.90
CA SER A 342 23.10 3.35 -21.37
C SER A 342 23.35 4.75 -21.93
N ARG A 343 23.87 4.81 -23.17
CA ARG A 343 24.08 6.09 -23.88
C ARG A 343 22.80 6.94 -23.94
N LYS A 344 21.64 6.32 -24.10
CA LYS A 344 20.34 7.00 -24.15
C LYS A 344 20.00 7.65 -22.81
N GLU A 345 20.18 6.93 -21.71
CA GLU A 345 19.96 7.43 -20.35
C GLU A 345 20.94 8.56 -19.99
N MET A 346 22.22 8.42 -20.34
CA MET A 346 23.23 9.47 -20.13
C MET A 346 22.85 10.78 -20.85
N VAL A 347 22.46 10.70 -22.12
CA VAL A 347 22.05 11.89 -22.91
C VAL A 347 20.84 12.58 -22.30
N ARG A 348 19.88 11.82 -21.76
CA ARG A 348 18.70 12.33 -21.05
C ARG A 348 19.11 13.11 -19.80
N LEU A 349 19.91 12.51 -18.93
CA LEU A 349 20.37 13.15 -17.70
C LEU A 349 21.27 14.36 -17.98
N LEU A 350 22.19 14.28 -18.94
CA LEU A 350 23.02 15.41 -19.37
C LEU A 350 22.18 16.58 -19.87
N ARG A 351 21.18 16.32 -20.72
CA ARG A 351 20.27 17.35 -21.21
C ARG A 351 19.54 18.03 -20.06
N ALA A 352 19.07 17.27 -19.08
CA ALA A 352 18.39 17.82 -17.91
C ALA A 352 19.34 18.65 -17.03
N ALA A 353 20.55 18.16 -16.77
CA ALA A 353 21.57 18.86 -15.99
C ALA A 353 22.00 20.19 -16.64
N LEU A 354 22.19 20.22 -17.96
CA LEU A 354 22.58 21.44 -18.69
C LEU A 354 21.55 22.57 -18.56
N ARG A 355 20.27 22.26 -18.32
CA ARG A 355 19.21 23.26 -18.09
C ARG A 355 19.36 23.99 -16.76
N VAL A 356 20.23 23.51 -15.86
CA VAL A 356 20.51 24.14 -14.57
C VAL A 356 21.53 25.28 -14.71
N LEU A 357 22.44 25.22 -15.70
CA LEU A 357 23.50 26.22 -15.91
C LEU A 357 23.00 27.67 -16.06
N PRO A 358 21.90 27.95 -16.78
CA PRO A 358 21.36 29.31 -16.90
C PRO A 358 20.88 29.93 -15.59
N LEU A 359 20.66 29.14 -14.53
CA LEU A 359 20.21 29.66 -13.22
C LEU A 359 21.30 30.48 -12.51
N ARG A 360 22.57 30.38 -12.93
CA ARG A 360 23.73 31.13 -12.39
C ARG A 360 23.94 30.97 -10.89
N GLU A 361 23.46 29.87 -10.30
CA GLU A 361 23.77 29.53 -8.91
C GLU A 361 25.10 28.78 -8.84
N TRP A 362 26.11 29.40 -8.22
CA TRP A 362 27.47 28.84 -8.17
C TRP A 362 27.53 27.41 -7.62
N SER A 363 26.72 27.11 -6.59
CA SER A 363 26.70 25.78 -5.97
C SER A 363 26.19 24.68 -6.91
N LEU A 364 25.35 25.05 -7.89
CA LEU A 364 24.85 24.16 -8.92
C LEU A 364 25.83 24.12 -10.10
N THR A 365 26.34 25.26 -10.56
CA THR A 365 27.28 25.33 -11.70
C THR A 365 28.61 24.63 -11.43
N ARG A 366 29.06 24.60 -10.17
CA ARG A 366 30.30 23.89 -9.78
C ARG A 366 30.18 22.37 -9.89
N ARG A 367 28.98 21.83 -9.68
CA ARG A 367 28.68 20.40 -9.76
C ARG A 367 28.37 20.04 -11.20
#